data_AF-A0A955MBF4-F1
#
_entry.id   AF-A0A955MBF4-F1
#
_cell.length_a   1.000
_cell.length_b   1.000
_cell.length_c   1.000
_cell.angle_alpha   90.00
_cell.angle_beta   90.00
_cell.angle_gamma   90.00
#
_symmetry.space_group_name_H-M   'P 1'
#
loop_
_entity.id
_entity.type
_entity.pdbx_description
1 polymer ?
#
loop_
_entity_poly.entity_id
_entity_poly.type
_entity_poly.pdbx_seq_one_letter_code
_entity_poly.pdbx_strand_id
1 'polypeptide(L)'
;MNILALDTSAKHYSLALGKDAEVKFYRNVRSTKKVSDSLIPSIDQLLKKAGMKLKDIDGFAVGTGPGAFTGLRVGLSTVKALAYSTQKPIVTISSLDILANTVRTNDSAICAVVDAKRNMIYGCQYQKRKGLLEKIGNYELTDIKTFLKSVKTKSVFIGDGANLYSDDIRSSSKCSSIYQDRVGFPQVKYIFPLVYEKFRQKAYEDPAALIPIYLYPEDCQVKRKVS
;
A
#
# COMPACT_ATOMS: atom_id res chain seq x y z
N MET A 1 -9.25 -14.50 -14.01
CA MET A 1 -7.87 -14.33 -13.51
C MET A 1 -7.85 -14.36 -11.99
N ASN A 2 -7.19 -15.35 -11.40
CA ASN A 2 -7.00 -15.46 -9.96
C ASN A 2 -5.79 -14.64 -9.51
N ILE A 3 -5.97 -13.69 -8.59
CA ILE A 3 -4.95 -12.73 -8.19
C ILE A 3 -4.70 -12.81 -6.68
N LEU A 4 -3.42 -12.95 -6.29
CA LEU A 4 -2.96 -12.79 -4.92
C LEU A 4 -2.33 -11.41 -4.72
N ALA A 5 -2.94 -10.58 -3.88
CA ALA A 5 -2.46 -9.25 -3.54
C ALA A 5 -1.90 -9.21 -2.11
N LEU A 6 -0.80 -8.49 -1.88
CA LEU A 6 -0.29 -8.21 -0.55
C LEU A 6 0.34 -6.83 -0.40
N ASP A 7 0.22 -6.25 0.80
CA ASP A 7 0.96 -5.06 1.21
C ASP A 7 1.52 -5.29 2.62
N THR A 8 2.81 -5.01 2.78
CA THR A 8 3.58 -5.19 4.02
C THR A 8 4.30 -3.90 4.42
N SER A 9 3.84 -2.77 3.90
CA SER A 9 4.47 -1.46 4.10
C SER A 9 4.21 -0.86 5.47
N ALA A 10 3.30 -1.42 6.26
CA ALA A 10 3.01 -0.94 7.61
C ALA A 10 3.51 -1.91 8.68
N LYS A 11 3.30 -1.56 9.96
CA LYS A 11 3.53 -2.47 11.10
C LYS A 11 2.70 -3.76 11.00
N HIS A 12 1.57 -3.67 10.30
CA HIS A 12 0.68 -4.76 9.98
C HIS A 12 0.65 -4.96 8.46
N TYR A 13 0.12 -6.09 7.99
CA TYR A 13 0.05 -6.37 6.57
C TYR A 13 -1.33 -6.83 6.15
N SER A 14 -1.64 -6.63 4.87
CA SER A 14 -2.88 -7.03 4.24
C SER A 14 -2.60 -8.08 3.17
N LEU A 15 -3.46 -9.09 3.11
CA LEU A 15 -3.48 -10.12 2.07
C LEU A 15 -4.87 -10.18 1.46
N ALA A 16 -4.97 -10.44 0.17
CA ALA A 16 -6.24 -10.70 -0.48
C ALA A 16 -6.09 -11.64 -1.68
N LEU A 17 -7.08 -12.52 -1.83
CA LEU A 17 -7.32 -13.31 -3.03
C LEU A 17 -8.58 -12.80 -3.71
N GLY A 18 -8.52 -12.67 -5.02
CA GLY A 18 -9.68 -12.32 -5.80
C GLY A 18 -9.65 -12.92 -7.18
N LYS A 19 -10.78 -12.75 -7.86
CA LYS A 19 -10.99 -13.19 -9.23
C LYS A 19 -11.34 -11.96 -10.05
N ASP A 20 -10.53 -11.68 -11.05
CA ASP A 20 -10.64 -10.50 -11.91
C ASP A 20 -10.63 -9.22 -11.06
N ALA A 21 -11.60 -8.32 -11.27
CA ALA A 21 -11.72 -7.06 -10.53
C ALA A 21 -12.32 -7.21 -9.11
N GLU A 22 -12.63 -8.43 -8.66
CA GLU A 22 -13.34 -8.68 -7.40
C GLU A 22 -12.51 -9.43 -6.36
N VAL A 23 -12.44 -8.87 -5.15
CA VAL A 23 -11.90 -9.57 -3.99
C VAL A 23 -12.87 -10.67 -3.53
N LYS A 24 -12.35 -11.86 -3.21
CA LYS A 24 -13.13 -13.00 -2.69
C LYS A 24 -12.77 -13.32 -1.25
N PHE A 25 -11.49 -13.32 -0.92
CA PHE A 25 -11.00 -13.53 0.45
C PHE A 25 -9.98 -12.46 0.79
N TYR A 26 -9.96 -11.98 2.02
CA TYR A 26 -8.93 -11.09 2.49
C TYR A 26 -8.61 -11.32 3.95
N ARG A 27 -7.44 -10.87 4.36
CA ARG A 27 -6.97 -10.92 5.74
C ARG A 27 -6.09 -9.72 6.04
N ASN A 28 -6.50 -8.98 7.07
CA ASN A 28 -5.68 -7.93 7.67
C ASN A 28 -5.00 -8.55 8.88
N VAL A 29 -3.69 -8.78 8.81
CA VAL A 29 -2.95 -9.46 9.87
C VAL A 29 -2.33 -8.45 10.81
N ARG A 30 -2.85 -8.43 12.03
CA ARG A 30 -2.22 -7.76 13.17
C ARG A 30 -1.48 -8.81 13.97
N SER A 31 -0.16 -8.80 13.86
CA SER A 31 0.70 -9.75 14.55
C SER A 31 1.76 -8.99 15.33
N THR A 32 2.11 -9.52 16.51
CA THR A 32 3.32 -9.13 17.24
C THR A 32 4.55 -9.87 16.72
N LYS A 33 4.36 -10.95 15.95
CA LYS A 33 5.46 -11.67 15.28
C LYS A 33 6.06 -10.85 14.15
N LYS A 34 7.31 -11.11 13.82
CA LYS A 34 7.97 -10.54 12.64
C LYS A 34 7.21 -10.96 11.38
N VAL A 35 7.08 -10.04 10.44
CA VAL A 35 6.44 -10.31 9.13
C VAL A 35 7.11 -11.46 8.37
N SER A 36 8.42 -11.62 8.52
CA SER A 36 9.18 -12.76 7.96
C SER A 36 8.65 -14.12 8.40
N ASP A 37 8.16 -14.21 9.64
CA ASP A 37 7.79 -15.47 10.27
C ASP A 37 6.31 -15.79 10.01
N SER A 38 5.49 -14.77 9.73
CA SER A 38 4.05 -14.91 9.63
C SER A 38 3.48 -14.77 8.22
N LEU A 39 4.19 -14.15 7.27
CA LEU A 39 3.66 -13.85 5.93
C LEU A 39 3.33 -15.11 5.13
N ILE A 40 4.30 -16.01 4.93
CA ILE A 40 4.10 -17.26 4.18
C ILE A 40 3.01 -18.13 4.82
N PRO A 41 3.00 -18.40 6.15
CA PRO A 41 1.89 -19.10 6.78
C PRO A 41 0.53 -18.43 6.57
N SER A 42 0.49 -17.09 6.53
CA SER A 42 -0.76 -16.35 6.31
C SER A 42 -1.27 -16.48 4.86
N ILE A 43 -0.36 -16.53 3.88
CA ILE A 43 -0.68 -16.79 2.47
C ILE A 43 -1.23 -18.20 2.31
N ASP A 44 -0.55 -19.20 2.88
CA ASP A 44 -0.99 -20.60 2.85
C ASP A 44 -2.39 -20.77 3.48
N GLN A 45 -2.63 -20.17 4.64
CA GLN A 45 -3.95 -20.17 5.28
C GLN A 45 -5.03 -19.51 4.42
N LEU A 46 -4.70 -18.42 3.71
CA LEU A 46 -5.64 -17.73 2.83
C LEU A 46 -5.99 -18.58 1.59
N LEU A 47 -4.99 -19.22 0.98
CA LEU A 47 -5.16 -20.15 -0.15
C LEU A 47 -6.02 -21.36 0.26
N LYS A 48 -5.70 -21.99 1.41
CA LYS A 48 -6.49 -23.11 1.96
C LYS A 48 -7.95 -22.71 2.19
N LYS A 49 -8.19 -21.53 2.77
CA LYS A 49 -9.55 -21.00 2.97
C LYS A 49 -10.30 -20.82 1.65
N ALA A 50 -9.60 -20.47 0.58
CA ALA A 50 -10.17 -20.34 -0.76
C ALA A 50 -10.30 -21.67 -1.52
N GLY A 51 -9.83 -22.79 -0.95
CA GLY A 51 -9.76 -24.08 -1.67
C GLY A 51 -8.77 -24.07 -2.83
N MET A 52 -7.80 -23.15 -2.82
CA MET A 52 -6.86 -22.94 -3.91
C MET A 52 -5.45 -23.41 -3.54
N LYS A 53 -4.67 -23.74 -4.55
CA LYS A 53 -3.23 -23.95 -4.48
C LYS A 53 -2.51 -22.77 -5.10
N LEU A 54 -1.22 -22.61 -4.78
CA LEU A 54 -0.40 -21.54 -5.36
C LEU A 54 -0.39 -21.57 -6.90
N LYS A 55 -0.42 -22.77 -7.51
CA LYS A 55 -0.47 -22.94 -8.97
C LYS A 55 -1.74 -22.41 -9.63
N ASP A 56 -2.82 -22.22 -8.87
CA ASP A 56 -4.09 -21.72 -9.36
C ASP A 56 -4.10 -20.17 -9.43
N ILE A 57 -3.02 -19.52 -8.96
CA ILE A 57 -2.82 -18.08 -9.06
C ILE A 57 -2.27 -17.73 -10.44
N ASP A 58 -2.91 -16.76 -11.09
CA ASP A 58 -2.55 -16.27 -12.41
C ASP A 58 -1.63 -15.06 -12.36
N GLY A 59 -1.60 -14.32 -11.25
CA GLY A 59 -0.72 -13.16 -11.07
C GLY A 59 -0.68 -12.65 -9.63
N PHE A 60 0.37 -11.88 -9.35
CA PHE A 60 0.62 -11.30 -8.03
C PHE A 60 0.55 -9.78 -8.06
N ALA A 61 -0.06 -9.18 -7.03
CA ALA A 61 -0.05 -7.75 -6.83
C ALA A 61 0.64 -7.39 -5.51
N VAL A 62 1.52 -6.38 -5.53
CA VAL A 62 2.31 -6.02 -4.35
C VAL A 62 2.36 -4.52 -4.10
N GLY A 63 2.21 -4.13 -2.84
CA GLY A 63 2.48 -2.79 -2.36
C GLY A 63 3.97 -2.46 -2.36
N THR A 64 4.38 -1.37 -3.01
CA THR A 64 5.80 -0.99 -3.14
C THR A 64 6.27 0.07 -2.15
N GLY A 65 5.43 0.47 -1.20
CA GLY A 65 5.72 1.56 -0.28
C GLY A 65 5.25 2.90 -0.81
N PRO A 66 5.63 4.02 -0.18
CA PRO A 66 6.59 4.10 0.94
C PRO A 66 6.05 3.52 2.26
N GLY A 67 6.94 3.20 3.20
CA GLY A 67 6.57 2.62 4.50
C GLY A 67 7.73 1.94 5.25
N ALA A 68 7.39 0.96 6.08
CA ALA A 68 8.28 0.14 6.88
C ALA A 68 9.28 -0.65 6.01
N PHE A 69 10.54 -0.26 6.09
CA PHE A 69 11.64 -0.78 5.28
C PHE A 69 11.77 -2.31 5.30
N THR A 70 11.78 -2.91 6.50
CA THR A 70 11.87 -4.36 6.68
C THR A 70 10.65 -5.07 6.09
N GLY A 71 9.45 -4.52 6.28
CA GLY A 71 8.21 -5.07 5.76
C GLY A 71 8.21 -5.11 4.24
N LEU A 72 8.50 -3.98 3.60
CA LEU A 72 8.59 -3.87 2.14
C LEU A 72 9.54 -4.90 1.54
N ARG A 73 10.74 -5.05 2.10
CA ARG A 73 11.72 -6.04 1.62
C ARG A 73 11.19 -7.47 1.73
N VAL A 74 10.60 -7.84 2.86
CA VAL A 74 10.01 -9.17 3.05
C VAL A 74 8.87 -9.43 2.07
N GLY A 75 7.97 -8.46 1.89
CA GLY A 75 6.84 -8.58 0.96
C GLY A 75 7.29 -8.71 -0.50
N LEU A 76 8.16 -7.82 -0.97
CA LEU A 76 8.67 -7.87 -2.34
C LEU A 76 9.46 -9.15 -2.59
N SER A 77 10.37 -9.55 -1.70
CA SER A 77 11.13 -10.80 -1.85
C SER A 77 10.21 -12.02 -1.89
N THR A 78 9.15 -12.04 -1.08
CA THR A 78 8.15 -13.09 -1.09
C THR A 78 7.41 -13.16 -2.43
N VAL A 79 6.91 -12.03 -2.93
CA VAL A 79 6.19 -11.99 -4.22
C VAL A 79 7.09 -12.37 -5.38
N LYS A 80 8.34 -11.89 -5.39
CA LYS A 80 9.33 -12.29 -6.40
C LYS A 80 9.58 -13.79 -6.39
N ALA A 81 9.78 -14.40 -5.21
CA ALA A 81 10.01 -15.83 -5.09
C ALA A 81 8.79 -16.64 -5.58
N LEU A 82 7.57 -16.24 -5.18
CA LEU A 82 6.35 -16.88 -5.63
C LEU A 82 6.18 -16.77 -7.14
N ALA A 83 6.32 -15.57 -7.70
CA ALA A 83 6.24 -15.30 -9.13
C ALA A 83 7.27 -16.08 -9.95
N TYR A 84 8.51 -16.13 -9.47
CA TYR A 84 9.59 -16.90 -10.09
C TYR A 84 9.27 -18.40 -10.09
N SER A 85 8.78 -18.94 -8.97
CA SER A 85 8.45 -20.36 -8.85
C SER A 85 7.27 -20.81 -9.72
N THR A 86 6.35 -19.90 -10.04
CA THR A 86 5.12 -20.20 -10.79
C THR A 86 5.12 -19.63 -12.21
N GLN A 87 6.15 -18.86 -12.58
CA GLN A 87 6.25 -18.14 -13.85
C GLN A 87 5.03 -17.24 -14.11
N LYS A 88 4.58 -16.51 -13.08
CA LYS A 88 3.40 -15.63 -13.16
C LYS A 88 3.79 -14.15 -13.06
N PRO A 89 3.06 -13.26 -13.76
CA PRO A 89 3.35 -11.83 -13.75
C PRO A 89 3.11 -11.17 -12.39
N ILE A 90 3.82 -10.07 -12.16
CA ILE A 90 3.67 -9.19 -11.00
C ILE A 90 3.17 -7.82 -11.49
N VAL A 91 2.23 -7.22 -10.77
CA VAL A 91 1.89 -5.80 -10.88
C VAL A 91 2.10 -5.10 -9.54
N THR A 92 2.43 -3.81 -9.58
CA THR A 92 2.68 -3.03 -8.36
C THR A 92 1.68 -1.91 -8.17
N ILE A 93 1.43 -1.56 -6.91
CA ILE A 93 0.66 -0.38 -6.52
C ILE A 93 1.43 0.31 -5.37
N SER A 94 1.47 1.65 -5.36
CA SER A 94 2.03 2.38 -4.22
C SER A 94 1.19 2.12 -2.97
N SER A 95 1.84 1.94 -1.83
CA SER A 95 1.16 1.72 -0.55
C SER A 95 0.30 2.92 -0.14
N LEU A 96 0.66 4.14 -0.53
CA LEU A 96 -0.18 5.32 -0.34
C LEU A 96 -1.45 5.27 -1.20
N ASP A 97 -1.37 4.76 -2.43
CA ASP A 97 -2.54 4.59 -3.30
C ASP A 97 -3.48 3.50 -2.75
N ILE A 98 -2.92 2.41 -2.24
CA ILE A 98 -3.69 1.34 -1.57
C ILE A 98 -4.39 1.91 -0.33
N LEU A 99 -3.69 2.71 0.47
CA LEU A 99 -4.25 3.35 1.65
C LEU A 99 -5.41 4.29 1.28
N ALA A 100 -5.19 5.21 0.33
CA ALA A 100 -6.22 6.16 -0.11
C ALA A 100 -7.47 5.48 -0.68
N ASN A 101 -7.33 4.34 -1.37
CA ASN A 101 -8.46 3.55 -1.88
C ASN A 101 -9.37 2.97 -0.77
N THR A 102 -8.92 2.95 0.49
CA THR A 102 -9.74 2.53 1.64
C THR A 102 -10.86 3.52 1.93
N VAL A 103 -10.68 4.80 1.58
CA VAL A 103 -11.67 5.84 1.85
C VAL A 103 -12.84 5.75 0.88
N ARG A 104 -14.04 5.62 1.44
CA ARG A 104 -15.30 5.71 0.70
C ARG A 104 -15.85 7.14 0.79
N THR A 105 -15.50 7.96 -0.19
CA THR A 105 -16.05 9.31 -0.40
C THR A 105 -16.15 9.58 -1.90
N ASN A 106 -17.16 10.35 -2.33
CA ASN A 106 -17.31 10.75 -3.72
C ASN A 106 -16.94 12.22 -3.97
N ASP A 107 -16.97 13.06 -2.91
CA ASP A 107 -16.95 14.52 -3.06
C ASP A 107 -15.83 15.20 -2.28
N SER A 108 -15.00 14.44 -1.55
CA SER A 108 -13.89 14.98 -0.78
C SER A 108 -12.55 14.56 -1.36
N ALA A 109 -11.58 15.49 -1.33
CA ALA A 109 -10.18 15.14 -1.49
C ALA A 109 -9.73 14.23 -0.34
N ILE A 110 -8.70 13.42 -0.59
CA ILE A 110 -8.16 12.46 0.37
C ILE A 110 -6.68 12.78 0.55
N CYS A 111 -6.22 12.81 1.79
CA CYS A 111 -4.81 12.94 2.14
C CYS A 111 -4.35 11.64 2.80
N ALA A 112 -3.54 10.85 2.11
CA ALA A 112 -2.88 9.69 2.71
C ALA A 112 -1.62 10.15 3.44
N VAL A 113 -1.53 9.84 4.73
CA VAL A 113 -0.47 10.28 5.63
C VAL A 113 0.02 9.10 6.45
N VAL A 114 1.25 8.65 6.18
CA VAL A 114 1.91 7.54 6.87
C VAL A 114 3.08 8.07 7.69
N ASP A 115 3.27 7.56 8.89
CA ASP A 115 4.41 7.93 9.75
C ASP A 115 5.74 7.47 9.13
N ALA A 116 6.59 8.41 8.73
CA ALA A 116 7.92 8.14 8.18
C ALA A 116 9.03 8.12 9.25
N LYS A 117 8.67 8.23 10.54
CA LYS A 117 9.55 8.43 11.70
C LYS A 117 10.28 9.77 11.66
N ARG A 118 11.00 10.09 12.75
CA ARG A 118 11.83 11.30 12.89
C ARG A 118 11.05 12.61 12.60
N ASN A 119 9.80 12.69 13.07
CA ASN A 119 8.89 13.81 12.86
C ASN A 119 8.56 14.09 11.37
N MET A 120 8.73 13.08 10.51
CA MET A 120 8.40 13.14 9.09
C MET A 120 7.20 12.26 8.78
N ILE A 121 6.53 12.55 7.67
CA ILE A 121 5.46 11.75 7.08
C ILE A 121 5.79 11.38 5.64
N TYR A 122 5.26 10.25 5.19
CA TYR A 122 4.98 10.03 3.78
C TYR A 122 3.59 10.54 3.48
N GLY A 123 3.49 11.50 2.57
CA GLY A 123 2.24 12.20 2.24
C GLY A 123 1.90 12.09 0.77
N CYS A 124 0.60 12.03 0.47
CA CYS A 124 0.10 12.22 -0.89
C CYS A 124 -1.37 12.68 -0.87
N GLN A 125 -1.72 13.58 -1.80
CA GLN A 125 -3.07 14.08 -1.97
C GLN A 125 -3.76 13.35 -3.13
N TYR A 126 -5.06 13.13 -3.02
CA TYR A 126 -5.86 12.43 -4.01
C TYR A 126 -7.24 13.07 -4.15
N GLN A 127 -7.88 12.83 -5.30
CA GLN A 127 -9.29 13.11 -5.52
C GLN A 127 -9.96 11.83 -6.00
N LYS A 128 -11.16 11.54 -5.48
CA LYS A 128 -12.00 10.51 -6.10
C LYS A 128 -12.92 11.17 -7.13
N ARG A 129 -12.93 10.65 -8.35
CA ARG A 129 -13.84 11.09 -9.43
C ARG A 129 -14.47 9.86 -10.08
N LYS A 130 -15.82 9.81 -10.12
CA LYS A 130 -16.57 8.66 -10.68
C LYS A 130 -16.09 7.30 -10.13
N GLY A 131 -15.73 7.26 -8.83
CA GLY A 131 -15.22 6.07 -8.16
C GLY A 131 -13.73 5.75 -8.39
N LEU A 132 -13.05 6.46 -9.30
CA LEU A 132 -11.62 6.32 -9.56
C LEU A 132 -10.80 7.25 -8.66
N LEU A 133 -9.69 6.73 -8.12
CA LEU A 133 -8.76 7.51 -7.32
C LEU A 133 -7.71 8.16 -8.25
N GLU A 134 -7.67 9.47 -8.27
CA GLU A 134 -6.70 10.27 -9.01
C GLU A 134 -5.69 10.89 -8.05
N LYS A 135 -4.40 10.71 -8.32
CA LYS A 135 -3.31 11.28 -7.53
C LYS A 135 -3.15 12.77 -7.86
N ILE A 136 -3.08 13.60 -6.83
CA ILE A 136 -2.78 15.04 -6.91
C ILE A 136 -1.34 15.24 -6.42
N GLY A 137 -0.43 15.58 -7.34
CA GLY A 137 0.97 15.82 -7.00
C GLY A 137 1.80 14.53 -6.90
N ASN A 138 2.91 14.61 -6.17
CA ASN A 138 3.88 13.53 -6.00
C ASN A 138 3.76 12.88 -4.62
N TYR A 139 4.40 11.73 -4.42
CA TYR A 139 4.61 11.22 -3.07
C TYR A 139 5.67 12.08 -2.39
N GLU A 140 5.40 12.54 -1.19
CA GLU A 140 6.25 13.48 -0.46
C GLU A 140 6.80 12.85 0.82
N LEU A 141 8.05 13.16 1.16
CA LEU A 141 8.61 12.97 2.49
C LEU A 141 8.82 14.36 3.10
N THR A 142 7.98 14.74 4.05
CA THR A 142 7.96 16.10 4.63
C THR A 142 7.43 16.08 6.06
N ASP A 143 7.47 17.20 6.78
CA ASP A 143 6.81 17.33 8.07
C ASP A 143 5.30 17.63 7.90
N ILE A 144 4.50 17.32 8.93
CA ILE A 144 3.04 17.47 8.85
C ILE A 144 2.60 18.92 8.61
N LYS A 145 3.31 19.91 9.15
CA LYS A 145 2.92 21.32 9.02
C LYS A 145 3.13 21.82 7.60
N THR A 146 4.25 21.44 6.99
CA THR A 146 4.53 21.72 5.57
C THR A 146 3.52 21.01 4.67
N PHE A 147 3.22 19.73 4.93
CA PHE A 147 2.19 19.02 4.17
C PHE A 147 0.83 19.69 4.26
N LEU A 148 0.37 20.07 5.46
CA LEU A 148 -0.92 20.75 5.66
C LEU A 148 -1.03 22.09 4.92
N LYS A 149 0.07 22.84 4.79
CA LYS A 149 0.12 24.08 3.99
C LYS A 149 -0.09 23.82 2.49
N SER A 150 0.33 22.65 2.00
CA SER A 150 0.16 22.26 0.59
C SER A 150 -1.28 21.80 0.24
N VAL A 151 -2.09 21.47 1.25
CA VAL A 151 -3.46 20.97 1.06
C VAL A 151 -4.38 22.13 0.65
N LYS A 152 -4.90 22.07 -0.58
CA LYS A 152 -5.69 23.17 -1.15
C LYS A 152 -7.16 23.13 -0.73
N THR A 153 -7.76 21.94 -0.67
CA THR A 153 -9.19 21.73 -0.46
C THR A 153 -9.47 20.99 0.85
N LYS A 154 -10.71 21.09 1.34
CA LYS A 154 -11.15 20.29 2.49
C LYS A 154 -11.02 18.81 2.17
N SER A 155 -10.29 18.09 3.01
CA SER A 155 -9.82 16.74 2.74
C SER A 155 -10.11 15.79 3.91
N VAL A 156 -10.32 14.52 3.57
CA VAL A 156 -10.33 13.41 4.52
C VAL A 156 -8.91 12.89 4.67
N PHE A 157 -8.39 12.84 5.89
CA PHE A 157 -7.04 12.34 6.17
C PHE A 157 -7.08 10.87 6.58
N ILE A 158 -6.17 10.04 6.07
CA ILE A 158 -6.10 8.60 6.37
C ILE A 158 -4.66 8.13 6.57
N GLY A 159 -4.47 7.18 7.48
CA GLY A 159 -3.19 6.52 7.76
C GLY A 159 -2.76 6.65 9.22
N ASP A 160 -1.73 5.90 9.61
CA ASP A 160 -1.19 5.95 10.96
C ASP A 160 -0.57 7.31 11.30
N GLY A 161 0.04 7.98 10.31
CA GLY A 161 0.51 9.36 10.44
C GLY A 161 -0.65 10.34 10.64
N ALA A 162 -1.80 10.13 10.00
CA ALA A 162 -2.98 10.96 10.25
C ALA A 162 -3.49 10.84 11.69
N ASN A 163 -3.36 9.65 12.30
CA ASN A 163 -3.70 9.44 13.71
C ASN A 163 -2.65 10.03 14.64
N LEU A 164 -1.36 9.88 14.30
CA LEU A 164 -0.25 10.41 15.09
C LEU A 164 -0.28 11.93 15.22
N TYR A 165 -0.60 12.62 14.11
CA TYR A 165 -0.67 14.09 14.06
C TYR A 165 -2.12 14.60 14.06
N SER A 166 -3.02 13.92 14.80
CA SER A 166 -4.44 14.23 14.75
C SER A 166 -4.76 15.65 15.21
N ASP A 167 -4.01 16.20 16.15
CA ASP A 167 -4.26 17.52 16.71
C ASP A 167 -3.88 18.62 15.70
N ASP A 168 -2.70 18.52 15.08
CA ASP A 168 -2.28 19.40 13.98
C ASP A 168 -3.30 19.34 12.83
N ILE A 169 -3.72 18.14 12.44
CA ILE A 169 -4.69 17.94 11.35
C ILE A 169 -6.05 18.55 11.71
N ARG A 170 -6.59 18.28 12.90
CA ARG A 170 -7.91 18.82 13.34
C ARG A 170 -7.89 20.34 13.48
N SER A 171 -6.76 20.94 13.81
CA SER A 171 -6.60 22.39 13.88
C SER A 171 -6.59 23.07 12.51
N SER A 172 -6.30 22.32 11.44
CA SER A 172 -6.27 22.85 10.08
C SER A 172 -7.68 23.05 9.53
N SER A 173 -7.93 24.23 8.94
CA SER A 173 -9.17 24.52 8.21
C SER A 173 -9.41 23.62 6.99
N LYS A 174 -8.39 22.85 6.58
CA LYS A 174 -8.44 21.88 5.48
C LYS A 174 -8.90 20.48 5.93
N CYS A 175 -9.01 20.20 7.23
CA CYS A 175 -9.53 18.92 7.69
C CYS A 175 -11.07 18.89 7.63
N SER A 176 -11.61 18.01 6.78
CA SER A 176 -13.02 17.61 6.88
C SER A 176 -13.20 16.56 7.96
N SER A 177 -12.35 15.53 7.96
CA SER A 177 -12.36 14.47 8.95
C SER A 177 -11.04 13.68 8.91
N ILE A 178 -10.76 12.96 9.99
CA ILE A 178 -9.74 11.90 10.01
C ILE A 178 -10.48 10.58 9.88
N TYR A 179 -10.15 9.81 8.84
CA TYR A 179 -10.77 8.54 8.53
C TYR A 179 -10.35 7.51 9.59
N GLN A 180 -11.26 7.26 10.53
CA GLN A 180 -11.11 6.18 11.48
C GLN A 180 -11.54 4.87 10.85
N ASP A 181 -10.65 4.23 10.10
CA ASP A 181 -10.75 2.78 9.98
C ASP A 181 -10.14 2.16 11.24
N ARG A 182 -10.58 0.96 11.63
CA ARG A 182 -10.02 0.30 12.81
C ARG A 182 -8.54 -0.04 12.64
N VAL A 183 -7.92 0.19 11.47
CA VAL A 183 -6.81 -0.58 10.88
C VAL A 183 -5.55 0.30 10.70
N GLY A 184 -5.65 1.47 10.08
CA GLY A 184 -4.64 2.53 9.96
C GLY A 184 -3.57 2.28 8.90
N PHE A 185 -3.73 1.25 8.06
CA PHE A 185 -2.71 0.81 7.11
C PHE A 185 -3.30 0.34 5.77
N PRO A 186 -2.49 0.19 4.71
CA PRO A 186 -2.97 -0.19 3.38
C PRO A 186 -3.76 -1.50 3.36
N GLN A 187 -4.96 -1.47 2.77
CA GLN A 187 -5.84 -2.65 2.64
C GLN A 187 -5.99 -3.06 1.17
N VAL A 188 -5.30 -4.13 0.77
CA VAL A 188 -5.26 -4.59 -0.64
C VAL A 188 -6.60 -5.11 -1.17
N LYS A 189 -7.60 -5.34 -0.32
CA LYS A 189 -8.95 -5.74 -0.76
C LYS A 189 -9.66 -4.65 -1.58
N TYR A 190 -9.24 -3.38 -1.47
CA TYR A 190 -9.87 -2.25 -2.14
C TYR A 190 -9.27 -1.90 -3.51
N ILE A 191 -8.21 -2.59 -3.94
CA ILE A 191 -7.48 -2.24 -5.17
C ILE A 191 -7.71 -3.22 -6.33
N PHE A 192 -8.56 -4.24 -6.18
CA PHE A 192 -8.74 -5.26 -7.22
C PHE A 192 -9.15 -4.71 -8.59
N PRO A 193 -10.02 -3.70 -8.71
CA PRO A 193 -10.31 -3.08 -10.00
C PRO A 193 -9.07 -2.48 -10.67
N LEU A 194 -8.24 -1.76 -9.90
CA LEU A 194 -6.99 -1.14 -10.39
C LEU A 194 -5.95 -2.19 -10.76
N VAL A 195 -5.79 -3.21 -9.92
CA VAL A 195 -4.87 -4.34 -10.14
C VAL A 195 -5.27 -5.11 -11.40
N TYR A 196 -6.54 -5.44 -11.56
CA TYR A 196 -7.03 -6.17 -12.72
C TYR A 196 -6.83 -5.39 -14.02
N GLU A 197 -7.05 -4.07 -13.99
CA GLU A 197 -6.79 -3.24 -15.17
C GLU A 197 -5.31 -3.22 -15.56
N LYS A 198 -4.39 -3.14 -14.58
CA LYS A 198 -2.94 -3.30 -14.86
C LYS A 198 -2.62 -4.65 -15.49
N PHE A 199 -3.28 -5.73 -15.05
CA PHE A 199 -3.11 -7.04 -15.68
C PHE A 199 -3.63 -7.07 -17.12
N ARG A 200 -4.81 -6.49 -17.39
CA ARG A 200 -5.37 -6.38 -18.75
C ARG A 200 -4.47 -5.61 -19.70
N GLN A 201 -3.83 -4.55 -19.19
CA GLN A 201 -2.88 -3.72 -19.93
C GLN A 201 -1.49 -4.37 -20.05
N LYS A 202 -1.27 -5.52 -19.42
CA LYS A 202 0.04 -6.18 -19.32
C LYS A 202 1.13 -5.26 -18.75
N ALA A 203 0.75 -4.37 -17.83
CA ALA A 203 1.65 -3.45 -17.13
C ALA A 203 2.42 -4.20 -16.03
N TYR A 204 3.17 -5.22 -16.45
CA TYR A 204 3.91 -6.13 -15.58
C TYR A 204 5.26 -5.53 -15.20
N GLU A 205 5.69 -5.84 -13.98
CA GLU A 205 7.04 -5.54 -13.54
C GLU A 205 8.02 -6.62 -13.96
N ASP A 206 9.26 -6.23 -14.23
CA ASP A 206 10.38 -7.15 -14.20
C ASP A 206 10.73 -7.49 -12.74
N PRO A 207 10.60 -8.76 -12.30
CA PRO A 207 10.95 -9.18 -10.96
C PRO A 207 12.39 -8.83 -10.55
N ALA A 208 13.34 -8.76 -11.48
CA ALA A 208 14.73 -8.40 -11.19
C ALA A 208 14.86 -6.91 -10.84
N ALA A 209 14.22 -6.04 -11.63
CA ALA A 209 14.25 -4.58 -11.45
C ALA A 209 13.32 -4.07 -10.32
N LEU A 210 12.36 -4.87 -9.87
CA LEU A 210 11.36 -4.44 -8.88
C LEU A 210 11.98 -4.09 -7.51
N ILE A 211 12.00 -2.81 -7.15
CA ILE A 211 12.50 -2.30 -5.86
C ILE A 211 11.42 -1.47 -5.14
N PRO A 212 11.48 -1.32 -3.80
CA PRO A 212 10.57 -0.44 -3.09
C PRO A 212 10.76 1.04 -3.47
N ILE A 213 9.69 1.82 -3.32
CA ILE A 213 9.72 3.28 -3.40
C ILE A 213 10.34 3.82 -2.11
N TYR A 214 11.59 4.29 -2.18
CA TYR A 214 12.27 4.97 -1.08
C TYR A 214 12.25 6.49 -1.31
N LEU A 215 11.58 7.24 -0.43
CA LEU A 215 11.51 8.70 -0.50
C LEU A 215 12.55 9.41 0.38
N TYR A 216 13.29 8.67 1.20
CA TYR A 216 14.41 9.23 1.94
C TYR A 216 15.54 9.65 0.97
N PRO A 217 16.21 10.80 1.22
CA PRO A 217 17.33 11.26 0.41
C PRO A 217 18.38 10.16 0.19
N GLU A 218 19.06 10.18 -0.95
CA GLU A 218 20.09 9.19 -1.31
C GLU A 218 21.18 9.03 -0.25
N ASP A 219 21.46 10.07 0.55
CA ASP A 219 22.47 10.03 1.61
C ASP A 219 22.04 9.21 2.85
N CYS A 220 20.74 8.91 2.99
CA CYS A 220 20.22 7.95 3.95
C CYS A 220 20.15 6.52 3.37
N GLN A 221 20.46 6.34 2.10
CA GLN A 221 20.52 5.04 1.43
C GLN A 221 21.96 4.52 1.46
N VAL A 222 22.14 3.26 1.85
CA VAL A 222 23.49 2.66 1.92
C VAL A 222 24.09 2.61 0.52
N LYS A 223 25.03 3.51 0.21
CA LYS A 223 25.82 3.48 -1.02
C LYS A 223 26.68 2.22 -1.00
N ARG A 224 26.45 1.29 -1.94
CA ARG A 224 27.40 0.19 -2.19
C ARG A 224 28.72 0.84 -2.61
N LYS A 225 29.79 0.63 -1.85
CA LYS A 225 31.14 0.83 -2.38
C LYS A 225 31.30 -0.18 -3.52
N VAL A 226 31.27 0.31 -4.75
CA VAL A 226 31.74 -0.47 -5.90
C VAL A 226 33.25 -0.55 -5.74
N SER A 227 33.74 -1.73 -5.38
CA SER A 227 35.16 -2.09 -5.43
C SER A 227 35.53 -2.45 -6.86
#